data_AF-A0A256YKL5-F1
#
_entry.id   AF-A0A256YKL5-F1
#
_cell.length_a   1.000
_cell.length_b   1.000
_cell.length_c   1.000
_cell.angle_alpha   90.00
_cell.angle_beta   90.00
_cell.angle_gamma   90.00
#
_symmetry.space_group_name_H-M   'P 1'
#
loop_
_entity.id
_entity.type
_entity.pdbx_description
1 polymer ?
#
loop_
_entity_poly.entity_id
_entity_poly.type
_entity_poly.pdbx_seq_one_letter_code
_entity_poly.pdbx_strand_id
1 'polypeptide(L)'
;MQEEAGYRGEDEYKISFSPISQPMGPSGVIKDFRITENPKIPKRVDSVVSDEIKAVDAVFELYKNKFDVYYLTTVLSSGALGFEERKKLVPTRWSITAIDDIIARELMREIRGFPEINEFLVYENTYLENHFEILMMPGRWEFEQFEDENTYLENQKSLRDLNDARKMGVRAV
;
A
#
# COMPACT_ATOMS: atom_id res chain seq x y z
N MET A 1 10.77 19.38 6.09
CA MET A 1 11.76 18.40 5.60
C MET A 1 12.29 18.97 4.30
N GLN A 2 13.30 19.82 4.42
CA GLN A 2 14.10 20.24 3.28
C GLN A 2 15.35 19.37 3.27
N GLU A 3 15.67 18.83 2.12
CA GLU A 3 16.78 17.90 1.92
C GLU A 3 17.58 18.41 0.72
N GLU A 4 18.89 18.47 0.87
CA GLU A 4 19.80 18.76 -0.23
C GLU A 4 20.57 17.48 -0.58
N ALA A 5 20.44 17.06 -1.84
CA ALA A 5 21.16 15.92 -2.40
C ALA A 5 22.10 16.43 -3.51
N GLY A 6 23.41 16.17 -3.38
CA GLY A 6 24.37 16.39 -4.47
C GLY A 6 24.45 15.14 -5.34
N TYR A 7 24.50 15.27 -6.66
CA TYR A 7 24.56 14.13 -7.60
C TYR A 7 25.98 13.93 -8.20
N ARG A 8 26.28 12.74 -8.71
CA ARG A 8 27.55 12.40 -9.39
C ARG A 8 27.31 12.08 -10.87
N GLY A 9 27.91 12.85 -11.78
CA GLY A 9 27.84 12.62 -13.24
C GLY A 9 26.79 13.47 -13.96
N GLU A 10 26.65 13.30 -15.28
CA GLU A 10 25.51 13.85 -16.04
C GLU A 10 24.25 13.02 -15.75
N ASP A 11 23.10 13.68 -15.63
CA ASP A 11 21.82 13.01 -15.46
C ASP A 11 21.53 12.12 -16.68
N GLU A 12 21.40 10.82 -16.48
CA GLU A 12 20.99 9.92 -17.56
C GLU A 12 19.49 10.11 -17.84
N TYR A 13 19.17 10.75 -18.96
CA TYR A 13 17.80 10.84 -19.48
C TYR A 13 17.34 9.48 -20.00
N LYS A 14 16.85 8.62 -19.11
CA LYS A 14 16.17 7.37 -19.47
C LYS A 14 14.70 7.46 -19.11
N ILE A 15 13.88 7.80 -20.10
CA ILE A 15 12.42 7.63 -20.00
C ILE A 15 12.12 6.15 -20.19
N SER A 16 11.80 5.46 -19.10
CA SER A 16 11.30 4.08 -19.16
C SER A 16 9.79 4.05 -19.09
N PHE A 17 9.14 3.56 -20.14
CA PHE A 17 7.72 3.25 -20.10
C PHE A 17 7.53 1.85 -19.53
N SER A 18 6.73 1.76 -18.47
CA SER A 18 6.37 0.51 -17.83
C SER A 18 4.86 0.50 -17.62
N PRO A 19 4.16 -0.61 -17.92
CA PRO A 19 2.73 -0.73 -17.62
C PRO A 19 2.44 -0.76 -16.11
N ILE A 20 3.47 -0.91 -15.27
CA ILE A 20 3.35 -1.08 -13.81
C ILE A 20 3.86 0.16 -13.05
N SER A 21 4.71 0.98 -13.67
CA SER A 21 5.27 2.17 -13.02
C SER A 21 5.03 3.42 -13.85
N GLN A 22 4.56 4.47 -13.17
CA GLN A 22 4.47 5.80 -13.74
C GLN A 22 5.83 6.22 -14.36
N PRO A 23 5.81 7.00 -15.45
CA PRO A 23 7.05 7.50 -16.05
C PRO A 23 7.84 8.28 -15.00
N MET A 24 9.03 7.78 -14.69
CA MET A 24 9.94 8.43 -13.76
C MET A 24 10.75 9.48 -14.51
N GLY A 25 10.98 10.63 -13.88
CA GLY A 25 11.88 11.65 -14.40
C GLY A 25 13.35 11.20 -14.43
N PRO A 26 14.27 12.08 -14.84
CA PRO A 26 15.70 11.78 -14.83
C PRO A 26 16.16 11.28 -13.46
N SER A 27 16.99 10.25 -13.45
CA SER A 27 17.53 9.63 -12.23
C SER A 27 19.05 9.78 -12.18
N GLY A 28 19.59 10.20 -11.03
CA GLY A 28 21.02 10.35 -10.79
C GLY A 28 21.47 9.63 -9.52
N VAL A 29 22.75 9.26 -9.46
CA VAL A 29 23.35 8.68 -8.24
C VAL A 29 23.63 9.80 -7.23
N ILE A 30 23.02 9.71 -6.05
CA ILE A 30 23.25 10.65 -4.94
C ILE A 30 24.69 10.46 -4.43
N LYS A 31 25.43 11.57 -4.30
CA LYS A 31 26.82 11.68 -3.84
C LYS A 31 26.91 12.08 -2.36
N ASP A 32 26.08 13.02 -1.93
CA ASP A 32 26.00 13.50 -0.54
C ASP A 32 24.55 13.88 -0.24
N PHE A 33 24.10 13.65 0.99
CA PHE A 33 22.75 13.95 1.47
C PHE A 33 22.85 14.57 2.85
N ARG A 34 22.29 15.79 3.01
CA ARG A 34 22.32 16.51 4.27
C ARG A 34 20.93 16.92 4.72
N ILE A 35 20.66 16.67 5.99
CA ILE A 35 19.44 17.09 6.68
C ILE A 35 19.64 18.54 7.13
N THR A 36 18.82 19.47 6.62
CA THR A 36 18.97 20.91 6.91
C THR A 36 17.99 21.41 7.99
N GLU A 37 17.01 20.60 8.38
CA GLU A 37 16.04 20.89 9.45
C GLU A 37 15.88 19.70 10.40
N ASN A 38 15.62 19.96 11.68
CA ASN A 38 15.31 18.89 12.63
C ASN A 38 13.81 18.51 12.53
N PRO A 39 13.46 17.31 12.03
CA PRO A 39 12.07 16.88 11.96
C PRO A 39 11.47 16.78 13.37
N LYS A 40 10.21 17.20 13.53
CA LYS A 40 9.49 17.04 14.80
C LYS A 40 9.06 15.59 14.94
N ILE A 41 9.86 14.79 15.65
CA ILE A 41 9.59 13.37 15.89
C ILE A 41 8.72 13.22 17.16
N PRO A 42 7.61 12.46 17.11
CA PRO A 42 6.85 12.10 18.31
C PRO A 42 7.72 11.34 19.30
N LYS A 43 7.65 11.69 20.60
CA LYS A 43 8.48 11.07 21.66
C LYS A 43 8.48 9.54 21.66
N ARG A 44 7.33 8.93 21.33
CA ARG A 44 7.21 7.47 21.30
C ARG A 44 8.02 6.86 20.16
N VAL A 45 8.05 7.52 19.00
CA VAL A 45 8.84 7.11 17.84
C VAL A 45 10.32 7.26 18.15
N ASP A 46 10.72 8.39 18.72
CA ASP A 46 12.11 8.66 19.12
C ASP A 46 12.65 7.62 20.11
N SER A 47 11.83 7.25 21.11
CA SER A 47 12.14 6.17 22.05
C SER A 47 12.36 4.83 21.33
N VAL A 48 11.42 4.41 20.49
CA VAL A 48 11.48 3.11 19.81
C VAL A 48 12.64 3.04 18.81
N VAL A 49 12.95 4.14 18.13
CA VAL A 49 14.10 4.24 17.20
C VAL A 49 15.45 4.14 17.93
N SER A 50 15.48 4.59 19.19
CA SER A 50 16.67 4.52 20.04
C SER A 50 16.86 3.16 20.71
N ASP A 51 15.84 2.30 20.69
CA ASP A 51 15.89 0.97 21.29
C ASP A 51 16.50 -0.06 20.31
N GLU A 52 17.37 -0.93 20.82
CA GLU A 52 18.00 -2.02 20.05
C GLU A 52 17.06 -3.22 19.93
N ILE A 53 16.00 -3.06 19.14
CA ILE A 53 14.98 -4.10 18.89
C ILE A 53 14.85 -4.41 17.40
N LYS A 54 14.21 -5.54 17.07
CA LYS A 54 13.94 -5.88 15.66
C LYS A 54 12.97 -4.86 15.08
N ALA A 55 13.18 -4.52 13.80
CA ALA A 55 12.28 -3.62 13.07
C ALA A 55 10.82 -4.12 13.09
N VAL A 56 10.60 -5.44 13.04
CA VAL A 56 9.26 -6.05 13.14
C VAL A 56 8.58 -5.70 14.47
N ASP A 57 9.32 -5.86 15.58
CA ASP A 57 8.80 -5.59 16.93
C ASP A 57 8.54 -4.08 17.10
N ALA A 58 9.47 -3.24 16.63
CA ALA A 58 9.34 -1.78 16.65
C ALA A 58 8.11 -1.28 15.86
N VAL A 59 7.91 -1.80 14.64
CA VAL A 59 6.76 -1.47 13.80
C VAL A 59 5.45 -1.81 14.52
N PHE A 60 5.35 -3.01 15.08
CA PHE A 60 4.12 -3.44 15.74
C PHE A 60 3.87 -2.67 17.05
N GLU A 61 4.92 -2.34 17.80
CA GLU A 61 4.82 -1.50 18.98
C GLU A 61 4.27 -0.11 18.63
N LEU A 62 4.81 0.54 17.59
CA LEU A 62 4.31 1.84 17.14
C LEU A 62 2.88 1.74 16.60
N TYR A 63 2.54 0.68 15.87
CA TYR A 63 1.17 0.43 15.43
C TYR A 63 0.19 0.35 16.61
N LYS A 64 0.54 -0.38 17.68
CA LYS A 64 -0.27 -0.45 18.92
C LYS A 64 -0.42 0.90 19.60
N ASN A 65 0.55 1.80 19.43
CA ASN A 65 0.52 3.18 19.90
C ASN A 65 -0.20 4.15 18.94
N LYS A 66 -1.04 3.62 18.02
CA LYS A 66 -1.95 4.40 17.15
C LYS A 66 -1.24 5.22 16.06
N PHE A 67 -0.01 4.86 15.70
CA PHE A 67 0.61 5.37 14.48
C PHE A 67 0.04 4.64 13.27
N ASP A 68 -0.42 5.40 12.26
CA ASP A 68 -1.00 4.84 11.04
C ASP A 68 0.06 4.21 10.12
N VAL A 69 -0.40 3.36 9.19
CA VAL A 69 0.46 2.61 8.28
C VAL A 69 1.31 3.49 7.35
N TYR A 70 0.82 4.69 6.99
CA TYR A 70 1.56 5.61 6.13
C TYR A 70 2.72 6.26 6.88
N TYR A 71 2.50 6.64 8.14
CA TYR A 71 3.54 7.13 9.02
C TYR A 71 4.59 6.06 9.27
N LEU A 72 4.19 4.83 9.60
CA LEU A 72 5.10 3.70 9.80
C LEU A 72 5.90 3.38 8.54
N THR A 73 5.27 3.45 7.37
CA THR A 73 5.95 3.31 6.07
C THR A 73 7.06 4.35 5.91
N THR A 74 6.80 5.60 6.30
CA THR A 74 7.79 6.68 6.23
C THR A 74 8.96 6.42 7.17
N VAL A 75 8.67 6.03 8.42
CA VAL A 75 9.70 5.71 9.42
C VAL A 75 10.55 4.52 8.96
N LEU A 76 9.94 3.45 8.45
CA LEU A 76 10.69 2.29 7.94
C LEU A 76 11.52 2.65 6.69
N SER A 77 10.97 3.43 5.76
CA SER A 77 11.68 3.88 4.55
C SER A 77 12.92 4.70 4.87
N SER A 78 12.87 5.50 5.94
CA SER A 78 14.01 6.29 6.42
C SER A 78 15.16 5.45 6.99
N GLY A 79 14.95 4.15 7.20
CA GLY A 79 15.95 3.25 7.78
C GLY A 79 16.18 3.42 9.28
N ALA A 80 15.26 4.09 9.98
CA ALA A 80 15.39 4.37 11.41
C ALA A 80 15.12 3.16 12.33
N LEU A 81 14.51 2.09 11.83
CA LEU A 81 14.08 0.95 12.65
C LEU A 81 14.98 -0.26 12.52
N GLY A 82 15.12 -1.00 13.62
CA GLY A 82 15.95 -2.20 13.70
C GLY A 82 17.25 -1.95 14.47
N PHE A 83 18.05 -3.01 14.62
CA PHE A 83 19.37 -2.91 15.21
C PHE A 83 20.29 -2.02 14.39
N GLU A 84 21.18 -1.29 15.06
CA GLU A 84 22.06 -0.30 14.44
C GLU A 84 22.83 -0.86 13.24
N GLU A 85 23.35 -2.08 13.31
CA GLU A 85 24.11 -2.71 12.22
C GLU A 85 23.26 -3.12 11.00
N ARG A 86 21.92 -3.07 11.13
CA ARG A 86 20.96 -3.44 10.07
C ARG A 86 20.11 -2.26 9.59
N LYS A 87 20.23 -1.08 10.19
CA LYS A 87 19.55 0.15 9.75
C LYS A 87 20.04 0.54 8.35
N LYS A 88 19.10 0.69 7.42
CA LYS A 88 19.36 1.08 6.04
C LYS A 88 18.09 1.66 5.42
N LEU A 89 18.27 2.55 4.45
CA LEU A 89 17.15 3.05 3.65
C LEU A 89 16.43 1.89 2.97
N VAL A 90 15.10 1.93 3.00
CA VAL A 90 14.22 0.94 2.36
C VAL A 90 13.41 1.65 1.28
N PRO A 91 13.40 1.15 0.02
CA PRO A 91 12.58 1.73 -1.03
C PRO A 91 11.10 1.80 -0.61
N THR A 92 10.44 2.93 -0.86
CA THR A 92 9.06 3.19 -0.38
C THR A 92 8.10 2.05 -0.70
N ARG A 93 8.14 1.48 -1.91
CA ARG A 93 7.28 0.34 -2.28
C ARG A 93 7.53 -0.89 -1.40
N TRP A 94 8.79 -1.19 -1.10
CA TRP A 94 9.14 -2.30 -0.22
C TRP A 94 8.75 -2.01 1.23
N SER A 95 8.84 -0.76 1.66
CA SER A 95 8.35 -0.35 2.98
C SER A 95 6.85 -0.52 3.11
N ILE A 96 6.06 -0.13 2.10
CA ILE A 96 4.60 -0.33 2.08
C ILE A 96 4.31 -1.82 2.28
N THR A 97 4.86 -2.68 1.42
CA THR A 97 4.64 -4.13 1.51
C THR A 97 5.13 -4.73 2.83
N ALA A 98 6.27 -4.27 3.36
CA ALA A 98 6.82 -4.78 4.61
C ALA A 98 5.96 -4.39 5.81
N ILE A 99 5.47 -3.15 5.88
CA ILE A 99 4.55 -2.70 6.92
C ILE A 99 3.25 -3.50 6.88
N ASP A 100 2.67 -3.66 5.68
CA ASP A 100 1.44 -4.44 5.50
C ASP A 100 1.63 -5.89 5.95
N ASP A 101 2.72 -6.54 5.55
CA ASP A 101 3.03 -7.93 5.92
C ASP A 101 3.25 -8.10 7.44
N ILE A 102 4.01 -7.19 8.07
CA ILE A 102 4.27 -7.22 9.51
C ILE A 102 2.96 -7.10 10.29
N ILE A 103 2.17 -6.07 10.00
CA ILE A 103 0.93 -5.78 10.74
C ILE A 103 -0.10 -6.88 10.47
N ALA A 104 -0.30 -7.27 9.20
CA ALA A 104 -1.25 -8.32 8.85
C ALA A 104 -0.93 -9.64 9.54
N ARG A 105 0.35 -10.05 9.62
CA ARG A 105 0.74 -11.29 10.28
C ARG A 105 0.39 -11.30 11.77
N GLU A 106 0.63 -10.19 12.47
CA GLU A 106 0.29 -10.09 13.89
C GLU A 106 -1.22 -10.04 14.12
N LEU A 107 -1.96 -9.23 13.33
CA LEU A 107 -3.42 -9.19 13.39
C LEU A 107 -4.03 -10.56 13.07
N MET A 108 -3.48 -11.28 12.10
CA MET A 108 -3.94 -12.63 11.74
C MET A 108 -3.74 -13.65 12.86
N ARG A 109 -2.72 -13.48 13.71
CA ARG A 109 -2.56 -14.33 14.91
C ARG A 109 -3.67 -14.05 15.92
N GLU A 110 -4.04 -12.78 16.09
CA GLU A 110 -5.14 -12.39 16.97
C GLU A 110 -6.49 -12.89 16.43
N ILE A 111 -6.79 -12.66 15.14
CA ILE A 111 -8.03 -13.05 14.46
C ILE A 111 -8.29 -14.55 14.58
N ARG A 112 -7.26 -15.38 14.40
CA ARG A 112 -7.37 -16.85 14.52
C ARG A 112 -7.71 -17.35 15.93
N GLY A 113 -7.60 -16.49 16.94
CA GLY A 113 -7.99 -16.81 18.31
C GLY A 113 -9.47 -16.56 18.63
N PHE A 114 -10.21 -15.88 17.75
CA PHE A 114 -11.64 -15.61 17.95
C PHE A 114 -12.49 -16.83 17.58
N PRO A 115 -13.69 -16.97 18.19
CA PRO A 115 -14.64 -18.00 17.79
C PRO A 115 -15.11 -17.78 16.35
N GLU A 116 -15.39 -18.88 15.65
CA GLU A 116 -16.05 -18.84 14.34
C GLU A 116 -17.45 -18.22 14.45
N ILE A 117 -17.86 -17.50 13.40
CA ILE A 117 -19.25 -17.05 13.29
C ILE A 117 -20.16 -18.24 12.96
N ASN A 118 -21.39 -18.18 13.45
CA ASN A 118 -22.40 -19.24 13.33
C ASN A 118 -23.52 -18.90 12.34
N GLU A 119 -23.48 -17.73 11.72
CA GLU A 119 -24.47 -17.26 10.76
C GLU A 119 -23.83 -16.46 9.62
N PHE A 120 -24.60 -16.26 8.55
CA PHE A 120 -24.20 -15.40 7.44
C PHE A 120 -24.42 -13.94 7.82
N LEU A 121 -23.39 -13.11 7.68
CA LEU A 121 -23.45 -11.68 7.92
C LEU A 121 -23.13 -10.93 6.63
N VAL A 122 -23.96 -9.96 6.26
CA VAL A 122 -23.76 -9.11 5.09
C VAL A 122 -23.62 -7.68 5.56
N TYR A 123 -22.53 -7.03 5.15
CA TYR A 123 -22.27 -5.62 5.38
C TYR A 123 -22.11 -4.91 4.05
N GLU A 124 -22.53 -3.64 4.01
CA GLU A 124 -22.31 -2.76 2.87
C GLU A 124 -21.59 -1.49 3.34
N ASN A 125 -20.77 -0.91 2.47
CA ASN A 125 -20.19 0.41 2.68
C ASN A 125 -19.92 1.10 1.34
N THR A 126 -19.96 2.43 1.32
CA THR A 126 -19.55 3.21 0.15
C THR A 126 -18.48 4.22 0.57
N TYR A 127 -17.33 4.18 -0.08
CA TYR A 127 -16.21 5.08 0.20
C TYR A 127 -15.51 5.52 -1.08
N LEU A 128 -15.32 6.83 -1.27
CA LEU A 128 -14.76 7.41 -2.49
C LEU A 128 -15.44 6.88 -3.77
N GLU A 129 -16.77 6.82 -3.75
CA GLU A 129 -17.62 6.28 -4.84
C GLU A 129 -17.44 4.78 -5.13
N ASN A 130 -16.56 4.09 -4.42
CA ASN A 130 -16.48 2.63 -4.43
C ASN A 130 -17.55 2.07 -3.50
N HIS A 131 -18.34 1.12 -4.02
CA HIS A 131 -19.30 0.36 -3.23
C HIS A 131 -18.69 -0.99 -2.85
N PHE A 132 -18.79 -1.35 -1.57
CA PHE A 132 -18.24 -2.55 -0.99
C PHE A 132 -19.37 -3.39 -0.41
N GLU A 133 -19.41 -4.66 -0.79
CA GLU A 133 -20.22 -5.69 -0.14
C GLU A 133 -19.29 -6.67 0.56
N ILE A 134 -19.54 -6.96 1.83
CA ILE A 134 -18.76 -7.88 2.65
C ILE A 134 -19.67 -8.98 3.13
N LEU A 135 -19.44 -10.20 2.64
CA LEU A 135 -20.10 -11.41 3.08
C LEU A 135 -19.20 -12.17 4.04
N MET A 136 -19.62 -12.32 5.30
CA MET A 136 -18.99 -13.23 6.24
C MET A 136 -19.80 -14.53 6.32
N MET A 137 -19.13 -15.66 6.16
CA MET A 137 -19.74 -16.99 6.16
C MET A 137 -19.18 -17.86 7.29
N PRO A 138 -19.99 -18.74 7.91
CA PRO A 138 -19.50 -19.72 8.87
C PRO A 138 -18.44 -20.65 8.26
N GLY A 139 -17.38 -20.94 9.03
CA GLY A 139 -16.34 -21.89 8.63
C GLY A 139 -14.93 -21.44 8.98
N ARG A 140 -13.95 -22.09 8.34
CA ARG A 140 -12.53 -21.77 8.52
C ARG A 140 -12.24 -20.37 7.98
N TRP A 141 -11.22 -19.72 8.56
CA TRP A 141 -10.75 -18.43 8.04
C TRP A 141 -10.26 -18.57 6.60
N GLU A 142 -10.94 -17.88 5.70
CA GLU A 142 -10.63 -17.73 4.28
C GLU A 142 -10.97 -16.29 3.88
N PHE A 143 -10.28 -15.76 2.87
CA PHE A 143 -10.52 -14.42 2.36
C PHE A 143 -10.41 -14.43 0.84
N GLU A 144 -11.41 -13.85 0.19
CA GLU A 144 -11.44 -13.63 -1.25
C GLU A 144 -11.95 -12.21 -1.51
N GLN A 145 -11.32 -11.52 -2.45
CA GLN A 145 -11.72 -10.19 -2.89
C GLN A 145 -11.95 -10.21 -4.40
N PHE A 146 -13.10 -9.70 -4.81
CA PHE A 146 -13.41 -9.42 -6.20
C PHE A 146 -13.55 -7.92 -6.37
N GLU A 147 -12.93 -7.38 -7.41
CA GLU A 147 -13.08 -5.99 -7.83
C GLU A 147 -13.59 -6.00 -9.25
N ASP A 148 -14.63 -5.22 -9.50
CA ASP A 148 -15.19 -5.00 -10.84
C ASP A 148 -15.19 -3.50 -11.10
N GLU A 149 -14.29 -3.06 -11.98
CA GLU A 149 -14.29 -1.70 -12.46
C GLU A 149 -15.35 -1.59 -13.55
N ASN A 150 -16.57 -1.21 -13.13
CA ASN A 150 -17.72 -1.07 -14.00
C ASN A 150 -17.46 0.10 -14.99
N THR A 151 -16.73 -0.19 -16.05
CA THR A 151 -16.30 0.79 -17.03
C THR A 151 -17.52 1.09 -17.89
N TYR A 152 -18.21 2.18 -17.58
CA TYR A 152 -19.37 2.68 -18.35
C TYR A 152 -19.13 2.76 -19.88
N LEU A 153 -17.87 2.71 -20.34
CA LEU A 153 -17.50 2.71 -21.76
C LEU A 153 -17.69 1.36 -22.47
N GLU A 154 -17.56 0.21 -21.78
CA GLU A 154 -17.79 -1.10 -22.43
C GLU A 154 -19.27 -1.33 -22.72
N ASN A 155 -20.13 -0.90 -21.80
CA ASN A 155 -21.58 -0.95 -21.98
C ASN A 155 -22.03 -0.04 -23.14
N GLN A 156 -21.38 1.09 -23.40
CA GLN A 156 -21.71 1.94 -24.56
C GLN A 156 -21.26 1.36 -25.90
N LYS A 157 -20.12 0.66 -25.96
CA LYS A 157 -19.70 -0.06 -27.18
C LYS A 157 -20.63 -1.22 -27.49
N SER A 158 -20.92 -2.06 -26.49
CA SER A 158 -21.86 -3.18 -26.63
C SER A 158 -23.25 -2.72 -27.07
N LEU A 159 -23.77 -1.63 -26.49
CA LEU A 159 -25.06 -1.06 -26.89
C LEU A 159 -25.04 -0.40 -28.28
N ARG A 160 -23.91 0.16 -28.73
CA ARG A 160 -23.76 0.64 -30.12
C ARG A 160 -23.73 -0.52 -31.10
N ASP A 161 -22.93 -1.55 -30.83
CA ASP A 161 -22.78 -2.72 -31.69
C ASP A 161 -24.11 -3.50 -31.80
N LEU A 162 -24.87 -3.62 -30.70
CA LEU A 162 -26.22 -4.18 -30.69
C LEU A 162 -27.22 -3.35 -31.50
N ASN A 163 -27.15 -2.01 -31.42
CA ASN A 163 -28.04 -1.13 -32.17
C ASN A 163 -27.70 -1.11 -33.68
N ASP A 164 -26.42 -1.23 -34.03
CA ASP A 164 -25.98 -1.31 -35.42
C ASP A 164 -26.33 -2.69 -36.03
N ALA A 165 -26.18 -3.78 -35.27
CA ALA A 165 -26.66 -5.12 -35.67
C ALA A 165 -28.19 -5.15 -35.87
N ARG A 166 -28.95 -4.44 -35.02
CA ARG A 166 -30.41 -4.33 -35.12
C ARG A 166 -30.85 -3.48 -36.30
N LYS A 167 -30.09 -2.44 -36.68
CA LYS A 167 -30.29 -1.66 -37.92
C LYS A 167 -29.95 -2.46 -39.18
N MET A 168 -29.00 -3.39 -39.10
CA MET A 168 -28.63 -4.30 -40.19
C MET A 168 -29.56 -5.51 -40.34
N GLY A 169 -30.64 -5.60 -39.54
CA GLY A 169 -31.66 -6.65 -39.67
C GLY A 169 -31.22 -8.04 -39.20
N VAL A 170 -30.08 -8.15 -38.51
CA VAL A 170 -29.60 -9.43 -37.98
C VAL A 170 -30.26 -9.64 -36.61
N ARG A 171 -31.20 -10.59 -36.51
CA ARG A 171 -31.67 -11.10 -35.23
C ARG A 171 -30.62 -12.07 -34.68
N ALA A 172 -29.99 -11.73 -33.56
CA ALA A 172 -29.33 -12.72 -32.74
C ALA A 172 -30.39 -13.66 -32.15
N VAL A 173 -30.16 -14.97 -32.25
CA VAL A 173 -30.91 -16.03 -31.56
C VAL A 173 -30.40 -16.13 -30.13
#